data_AF-T1C8M1-F1
#
_entry.id   AF-T1C8M1-F1
#
_cell.length_a   1.000
_cell.length_b   1.000
_cell.length_c   1.000
_cell.angle_alpha   90.00
_cell.angle_beta   90.00
_cell.angle_gamma   90.00
#
_symmetry.space_group_name_H-M   'P 1'
#
loop_
_entity.id
_entity.type
_entity.pdbx_description
1 polymer ?
#
loop_
_entity_poly.entity_id
_entity_poly.type
_entity_poly.pdbx_seq_one_letter_code
_entity_poly.pdbx_strand_id
1 'polypeptide(L)'
;MFVLPEEDEGLALSREEVRELRKKLQRLEELEKEHAENEEQIRKLKEQLRQAREAYRNLRASFPFLAADARTAEAVGVPSSRTFWRRTHRDRTPRKRGGQPGHKPTARPKPTPNAPPITLSLERCTYCGERLGEPLDWRSRTLVDLPPPTPLIFDVRIPRYTCPGCHERVEPESPYPAYQRYGWGLLSAVVQLRLLGLSSGKIAEWMQ
;
A
#
# COMPACT_ATOMS: atom_id res chain seq x y z
N MET A 1 1.15 0.73 81.37
CA MET A 1 1.58 2.14 81.27
C MET A 1 3.10 2.12 81.19
N PHE A 2 3.66 2.02 79.99
CA PHE A 2 5.11 2.01 79.77
C PHE A 2 5.47 3.37 79.18
N VAL A 3 6.15 4.19 79.97
CA VAL A 3 6.67 5.49 79.59
C VAL A 3 8.03 5.23 78.95
N LEU A 4 8.18 5.60 77.67
CA LEU A 4 9.48 5.60 77.01
C LEU A 4 10.29 6.80 77.52
N PRO A 5 11.59 6.65 77.82
CA PRO A 5 12.43 7.78 78.17
C PRO A 5 12.80 8.56 76.90
N GLU A 6 12.51 9.85 76.91
CA GLU A 6 13.06 10.82 75.95
C GLU A 6 14.47 11.20 76.41
N GLU A 7 15.47 10.52 75.86
CA GLU A 7 16.86 10.95 75.95
C GLU A 7 17.22 11.70 74.65
N ASP A 8 16.94 13.00 74.64
CA ASP A 8 17.49 13.93 73.64
C ASP A 8 18.95 14.25 73.99
N GLU A 9 19.86 13.32 73.67
CA GLU A 9 21.30 13.59 73.63
C GLU A 9 21.63 14.39 72.36
N GLY A 10 21.73 15.71 72.48
CA GLY A 10 22.15 16.57 71.38
C GLY A 10 23.59 16.28 70.92
N LEU A 11 23.75 15.57 69.80
CA LEU A 11 25.04 15.34 69.16
C LEU A 11 25.67 16.67 68.69
N ALA A 12 26.77 17.08 69.33
CA ALA A 12 27.57 18.22 68.93
C ALA A 12 28.47 17.88 67.72
N LEU A 13 27.93 18.05 66.51
CA LEU A 13 28.65 17.81 65.26
C LEU A 13 29.65 18.94 64.94
N SER A 14 30.85 18.58 64.48
CA SER A 14 31.83 19.55 63.99
C SER A 14 31.37 20.21 62.68
N ARG A 15 31.88 21.42 62.40
CA ARG A 15 31.52 22.17 61.17
C ARG A 15 31.82 21.40 59.88
N GLU A 16 32.82 20.52 59.90
CA GLU A 16 33.21 19.70 58.75
C GLU A 16 32.24 18.53 58.54
N GLU A 17 31.82 17.85 59.61
CA GLU A 17 30.82 16.79 59.57
C GLU A 17 29.45 17.31 59.10
N VAL A 18 29.05 18.50 59.55
CA VAL A 18 27.82 19.16 59.06
C VAL A 18 27.91 19.46 57.55
N ARG A 19 29.09 19.84 57.06
CA ARG A 19 29.30 20.10 55.62
C ARG A 19 29.26 18.82 54.80
N GLU A 20 29.80 17.72 55.33
CA GLU A 20 29.78 16.42 54.68
C GLU A 20 28.37 15.80 54.65
N LEU A 21 27.63 15.91 55.77
CA LEU A 21 26.23 15.49 55.85
C LEU A 21 25.35 16.26 54.85
N ARG A 22 25.57 17.58 54.70
CA ARG A 22 24.86 18.37 53.67
C ARG A 22 25.13 17.90 52.25
N LYS A 23 26.39 17.54 51.93
CA LYS A 23 26.72 16.97 50.61
C LYS A 23 26.05 15.61 50.39
N LYS A 24 26.01 14.76 51.42
CA LYS A 24 25.33 13.45 51.37
C LYS A 24 23.82 13.61 51.18
N LEU A 25 23.20 14.57 51.86
CA LEU A 25 21.79 14.94 51.69
C LEU A 25 21.48 15.40 50.26
N GLN A 26 22.29 16.33 49.72
CA GLN A 26 22.15 16.75 48.32
C GLN A 26 22.28 15.57 47.35
N ARG A 27 23.22 14.66 47.60
CA ARG A 27 23.39 13.47 46.76
C ARG A 27 22.22 12.50 46.85
N LEU A 28 21.60 12.35 48.03
CA LEU A 28 20.40 11.54 48.20
C LEU A 28 19.20 12.15 47.45
N GLU A 29 19.01 13.47 47.55
CA GLU A 29 17.95 14.18 46.81
C GLU A 29 18.12 14.04 45.29
N GLU A 30 19.36 14.08 44.79
CA GLU A 30 19.67 13.81 43.37
C GLU A 30 19.30 12.38 42.98
N LEU A 31 19.73 11.39 43.78
CA LEU A 31 19.45 9.98 43.53
C LEU A 31 17.95 9.65 43.59
N GLU A 32 17.20 10.30 44.50
CA GLU A 32 15.74 10.14 44.59
C GLU A 32 15.04 10.66 43.33
N LYS A 33 15.50 11.79 42.77
CA LYS A 33 14.99 12.31 41.49
C LYS A 33 15.31 11.37 40.34
N GLU A 34 16.56 10.89 40.25
CA GLU A 34 16.97 9.92 39.22
C GLU A 34 16.16 8.61 39.32
N HIS A 35 15.87 8.13 40.54
CA HIS A 35 15.06 6.94 40.75
C HIS A 35 13.62 7.16 40.27
N ALA A 36 13.02 8.31 40.57
CA ALA A 36 11.68 8.67 40.12
C ALA A 36 11.59 8.73 38.58
N GLU A 37 12.58 9.33 37.93
CA GLU A 37 12.66 9.40 36.46
C GLU A 37 12.80 8.02 35.83
N ASN A 38 13.68 7.17 36.39
CA ASN A 38 13.88 5.80 35.92
C ASN A 38 12.61 4.95 36.08
N GLU A 39 11.89 5.09 37.19
CA GLU A 39 10.60 4.40 37.38
C GLU A 39 9.57 4.83 36.32
N GLU A 40 9.52 6.12 35.98
CA GLU A 40 8.62 6.62 34.95
C GLU A 40 8.97 6.08 33.56
N GLN A 41 10.27 6.02 33.22
CA GLN A 41 10.76 5.42 31.98
C GLN A 41 10.41 3.92 31.90
N ILE A 42 10.59 3.18 33.00
CA ILE A 42 10.23 1.76 33.07
C ILE A 42 8.72 1.58 32.86
N ARG A 43 7.88 2.45 33.43
CA ARG A 43 6.43 2.42 33.21
C ARG A 43 6.08 2.65 31.73
N LYS A 44 6.68 3.65 31.09
CA LYS A 44 6.46 3.96 29.65
C LYS A 44 6.89 2.80 28.75
N LEU A 45 8.07 2.23 28.98
CA LEU A 45 8.58 1.10 28.19
C LEU A 45 7.71 -0.14 28.35
N LYS A 46 7.24 -0.45 29.57
CA LYS A 46 6.32 -1.57 29.81
C LYS A 46 5.01 -1.41 29.05
N GLU A 47 4.47 -0.19 28.98
CA GLU A 47 3.26 0.11 28.21
C GLU A 47 3.47 -0.07 26.71
N GLN A 48 4.57 0.45 26.16
CA GLN A 48 4.92 0.26 24.75
C GLN A 48 5.07 -1.24 24.40
N LEU A 49 5.70 -2.01 25.28
CA LEU A 49 5.89 -3.44 25.10
C LEU A 49 4.54 -4.20 25.13
N ARG A 50 3.60 -3.75 25.97
CA ARG A 50 2.22 -4.27 25.98
C ARG A 50 1.52 -4.01 24.64
N GLN A 51 1.55 -2.76 24.16
CA GLN A 51 0.92 -2.35 22.90
C GLN A 51 1.51 -3.10 21.70
N ALA A 52 2.84 -3.21 21.63
CA ALA A 52 3.52 -3.94 20.56
C ALA A 52 3.16 -5.44 20.56
N ARG A 53 3.08 -6.07 21.74
CA ARG A 53 2.65 -7.47 21.86
C ARG A 53 1.21 -7.69 21.42
N GLU A 54 0.32 -6.76 21.75
CA GLU A 54 -1.08 -6.80 21.34
C GLU A 54 -1.22 -6.64 19.82
N ALA A 55 -0.52 -5.67 19.23
CA ALA A 55 -0.46 -5.49 17.78
C ALA A 55 0.05 -6.76 17.07
N TYR A 56 1.12 -7.37 17.60
CA TYR A 56 1.65 -8.63 17.06
C TYR A 56 0.64 -9.79 17.17
N ARG A 57 -0.09 -9.90 18.28
CA ARG A 57 -1.15 -10.91 18.44
C ARG A 57 -2.28 -10.70 17.44
N ASN A 58 -2.74 -9.46 17.26
CA ASN A 58 -3.81 -9.13 16.31
C ASN A 58 -3.38 -9.41 14.86
N LEU A 59 -2.14 -9.05 14.51
CA LEU A 59 -1.58 -9.34 13.19
C LEU A 59 -1.42 -10.86 12.95
N ARG A 60 -0.96 -11.59 13.98
CA ARG A 60 -0.82 -13.05 13.90
C ARG A 60 -2.18 -13.76 13.83
N ALA A 61 -3.21 -13.23 14.48
CA ALA A 61 -4.57 -13.76 14.44
C ALA A 61 -5.27 -13.52 13.09
N SER A 62 -4.91 -12.45 12.38
CA SER A 62 -5.39 -12.17 11.01
C SER A 62 -4.60 -12.92 9.92
N PHE A 63 -3.44 -13.47 10.26
CA PHE A 63 -2.58 -14.22 9.35
C PHE A 63 -3.23 -15.48 8.71
N PRO A 64 -4.04 -16.31 9.40
CA PRO A 64 -4.69 -17.47 8.79
C PRO A 64 -5.69 -17.08 7.70
N PHE A 65 -6.34 -15.92 7.81
CA PHE A 65 -7.27 -15.41 6.78
C PHE A 65 -6.51 -15.01 5.51
N LEU A 66 -5.39 -14.29 5.65
CA LEU A 66 -4.54 -13.87 4.53
C LEU A 66 -3.71 -15.02 3.92
N ALA A 67 -3.31 -16.01 4.73
CA ALA A 67 -2.59 -17.20 4.27
C ALA A 67 -3.53 -18.24 3.64
N ALA A 68 -4.81 -18.28 4.08
CA ALA A 68 -5.84 -19.02 3.38
C ALA A 68 -6.02 -18.46 1.97
N ASP A 69 -6.01 -17.14 1.78
CA ASP A 69 -6.03 -16.55 0.44
C ASP A 69 -4.82 -16.96 -0.41
N ALA A 70 -3.63 -17.22 0.15
CA ALA A 70 -2.48 -17.67 -0.66
C ALA A 70 -2.61 -19.13 -1.14
N ARG A 71 -3.22 -20.03 -0.34
CA ARG A 71 -3.50 -21.42 -0.75
C ARG A 71 -4.79 -21.55 -1.56
N THR A 72 -5.72 -20.60 -1.38
CA THR A 72 -6.99 -20.52 -2.11
C THR A 72 -6.90 -19.56 -3.30
N ALA A 73 -5.80 -18.82 -3.48
CA ALA A 73 -5.55 -17.99 -4.66
C ALA A 73 -5.40 -18.82 -5.94
N GLU A 74 -4.90 -20.06 -5.81
CA GLU A 74 -4.96 -21.04 -6.90
C GLU A 74 -6.39 -21.57 -7.16
N ALA A 75 -7.35 -21.31 -6.25
CA ALA A 75 -8.70 -21.87 -6.25
C ALA A 75 -9.80 -20.84 -5.91
N VAL A 76 -9.64 -19.57 -6.28
CA VAL A 76 -10.70 -18.56 -6.10
C VAL A 76 -11.88 -18.96 -6.99
N GLY A 77 -12.98 -19.39 -6.37
CA GLY A 77 -14.23 -19.75 -7.06
C GLY A 77 -14.53 -21.25 -7.19
N VAL A 78 -13.84 -22.15 -6.48
CA VAL A 78 -14.17 -23.59 -6.46
C VAL A 78 -14.94 -23.96 -5.18
N PRO A 79 -16.21 -24.39 -5.27
CA PRO A 79 -16.96 -24.88 -4.11
C PRO A 79 -16.27 -26.09 -3.43
N SER A 80 -16.39 -26.20 -2.10
CA SER A 80 -15.76 -27.28 -1.30
C SER A 80 -16.14 -28.70 -1.72
N SER A 81 -17.25 -28.87 -2.44
CA SER A 81 -17.72 -30.14 -3.01
C SER A 81 -16.93 -30.62 -4.23
N ARG A 82 -16.02 -29.80 -4.77
CA ARG A 82 -15.09 -30.18 -5.84
C ARG A 82 -13.71 -30.52 -5.28
N THR A 83 -13.62 -31.64 -4.58
CA THR A 83 -12.34 -32.31 -4.37
C THR A 83 -11.84 -32.82 -5.73
N PHE A 84 -10.89 -32.13 -6.33
CA PHE A 84 -10.19 -32.65 -7.51
C PHE A 84 -9.33 -33.83 -7.06
N TRP A 85 -9.86 -35.05 -7.20
CA TRP A 85 -9.04 -36.25 -7.15
C TRP A 85 -7.90 -36.08 -8.17
N ARG A 86 -6.64 -36.11 -7.70
CA ARG A 86 -5.49 -36.18 -8.61
C ARG A 86 -5.69 -37.40 -9.50
N ARG A 87 -6.08 -37.16 -10.75
CA ARG A 87 -6.11 -38.22 -11.75
C ARG A 87 -4.68 -38.73 -11.87
N THR A 88 -4.48 -40.02 -11.67
CA THR A 88 -3.20 -40.66 -11.98
C THR A 88 -2.89 -40.35 -13.44
N HIS A 89 -1.80 -39.62 -13.66
CA HIS A 89 -1.35 -39.27 -14.98
C HIS A 89 -0.97 -40.60 -15.66
N ARG A 90 -1.80 -41.08 -16.59
CA ARG A 90 -1.35 -42.14 -17.50
C ARG A 90 -0.20 -41.56 -18.31
N ASP A 91 0.91 -42.29 -18.41
CA ASP A 91 2.03 -41.96 -19.30
C ASP A 91 1.51 -41.87 -20.74
N ARG A 92 1.13 -40.66 -21.14
CA ARG A 92 0.71 -40.36 -22.50
C ARG A 92 1.95 -39.94 -23.24
N THR A 93 2.20 -40.59 -24.38
CA THR A 93 3.26 -40.18 -25.28
C THR A 93 3.11 -38.69 -25.63
N PRO A 94 4.19 -37.91 -25.61
CA PRO A 94 4.12 -36.48 -25.87
C PRO A 94 3.59 -36.26 -27.29
N ARG A 95 2.39 -35.68 -27.39
CA ARG A 95 1.81 -35.30 -28.68
C ARG A 95 2.68 -34.21 -29.29
N LYS A 96 2.89 -34.27 -30.61
CA LYS A 96 3.54 -33.20 -31.35
C LYS A 96 2.79 -31.89 -31.10
N ARG A 97 3.51 -30.84 -30.70
CA ARG A 97 2.95 -29.51 -30.46
C ARG A 97 2.58 -28.92 -31.84
N GLY A 98 1.34 -28.44 -32.00
CA GLY A 98 0.87 -27.82 -33.23
C GLY A 98 -0.58 -28.18 -33.57
N GLY A 99 -1.10 -27.55 -34.61
CA GLY A 99 -2.38 -27.94 -35.21
C GLY A 99 -2.33 -29.38 -35.72
N GLN A 100 -3.50 -30.02 -35.82
CA GLN A 100 -3.58 -31.33 -36.44
C GLN A 100 -3.06 -31.27 -37.90
N PRO A 101 -2.40 -32.33 -38.39
CA PRO A 101 -1.94 -32.40 -39.77
C PRO A 101 -3.13 -32.20 -40.73
N GLY A 102 -2.97 -31.33 -41.73
CA GLY A 102 -4.02 -30.96 -42.68
C GLY A 102 -4.81 -29.70 -42.32
N HIS A 103 -4.63 -29.13 -41.12
CA HIS A 103 -5.25 -27.86 -40.77
C HIS A 103 -4.42 -26.68 -41.30
N LYS A 104 -5.08 -25.77 -42.03
CA LYS A 104 -4.43 -24.53 -42.48
C LYS A 104 -4.08 -23.66 -41.27
N PRO A 105 -2.87 -23.09 -41.20
CA PRO A 105 -2.54 -22.15 -40.14
C PRO A 105 -3.41 -20.89 -40.27
N THR A 106 -4.22 -20.62 -39.25
CA THR A 106 -4.97 -19.36 -39.11
C THR A 106 -4.17 -18.42 -38.23
N ALA A 107 -3.38 -17.55 -38.85
CA ALA A 107 -2.78 -16.42 -38.15
C ALA A 107 -3.82 -15.30 -37.98
N ARG A 108 -3.79 -14.60 -36.84
CA ARG A 108 -4.55 -13.36 -36.68
C ARG A 108 -4.04 -12.36 -37.73
N PRO A 109 -4.91 -11.77 -38.56
CA PRO A 109 -4.49 -10.77 -39.53
C PRO A 109 -3.88 -9.57 -38.82
N LYS A 110 -2.86 -8.97 -39.44
CA LYS A 110 -2.27 -7.73 -38.93
C LYS A 110 -3.31 -6.61 -39.07
N PRO A 111 -3.48 -5.75 -38.05
CA PRO A 111 -4.37 -4.61 -38.16
C PRO A 111 -3.84 -3.59 -39.17
N THR A 112 -4.74 -2.91 -39.87
CA THR A 112 -4.41 -1.80 -40.78
C THR A 112 -4.13 -0.54 -39.96
N PRO A 113 -2.95 0.11 -40.11
CA PRO A 113 -2.66 1.36 -39.42
C PRO A 113 -3.66 2.46 -39.81
N ASN A 114 -4.23 3.13 -38.81
CA ASN A 114 -5.13 4.28 -38.96
C ASN A 114 -4.53 5.59 -38.42
N ALA A 115 -3.26 5.57 -37.99
CA ALA A 115 -2.54 6.71 -37.45
C ALA A 115 -1.13 6.79 -38.08
N PRO A 116 -0.48 7.98 -38.09
CA PRO A 116 0.89 8.14 -38.56
C PRO A 116 1.88 7.24 -37.80
N PRO A 117 2.95 6.75 -38.46
CA PRO A 117 3.98 5.96 -37.80
C PRO A 117 4.76 6.79 -36.78
N ILE A 118 5.04 6.20 -35.62
CA ILE A 118 5.93 6.78 -34.61
C ILE A 118 7.34 6.24 -34.84
N THR A 119 8.26 7.12 -35.21
CA THR A 119 9.68 6.78 -35.43
C THR A 119 10.49 7.16 -34.20
N LEU A 120 11.08 6.15 -33.54
CA LEU A 120 12.00 6.35 -32.43
C LEU A 120 13.43 6.40 -32.97
N SER A 121 14.23 7.36 -32.50
CA SER A 121 15.63 7.52 -32.88
C SER A 121 16.52 7.67 -31.65
N LEU A 122 17.80 7.35 -31.81
CA LEU A 122 18.85 7.52 -30.81
C LEU A 122 19.99 8.32 -31.44
N GLU A 123 20.41 9.40 -30.77
CA GLU A 123 21.53 10.22 -31.26
C GLU A 123 22.90 9.68 -30.85
N ARG A 124 22.94 8.88 -29.77
CA ARG A 124 24.17 8.37 -29.17
C ARG A 124 24.02 6.90 -28.79
N CYS A 125 25.12 6.18 -28.87
CA CYS A 125 25.20 4.80 -28.43
C CYS A 125 25.00 4.71 -26.91
N THR A 126 24.03 3.92 -26.45
CA THR A 126 23.75 3.72 -25.02
C THR A 126 24.86 2.98 -24.27
N TYR A 127 25.80 2.35 -24.99
CA TYR A 127 26.92 1.59 -24.41
C TYR A 127 28.21 2.40 -24.31
N CYS A 128 28.59 3.13 -25.37
CA CYS A 128 29.86 3.86 -25.43
C CYS A 128 29.71 5.39 -25.57
N GLY A 129 28.50 5.91 -25.80
CA GLY A 129 28.25 7.35 -25.92
C GLY A 129 28.60 7.99 -27.27
N GLU A 130 29.21 7.22 -28.18
CA GLU A 130 29.57 7.66 -29.53
C GLU A 130 28.35 8.13 -30.32
N ARG A 131 28.52 9.15 -31.18
CA ARG A 131 27.41 9.72 -31.94
C ARG A 131 26.97 8.73 -33.04
N LEU A 132 25.66 8.47 -33.10
CA LEU A 132 25.07 7.62 -34.12
C LEU A 132 24.76 8.45 -35.38
N GLY A 133 24.95 7.82 -36.54
CA GLY A 133 24.56 8.36 -37.85
C GLY A 133 23.20 7.84 -38.29
N GLU A 134 23.03 7.60 -39.59
CA GLU A 134 21.79 7.06 -40.13
C GLU A 134 21.52 5.62 -39.64
N PRO A 135 20.25 5.24 -39.38
CA PRO A 135 19.89 3.88 -38.99
C PRO A 135 20.25 2.85 -40.07
N LEU A 136 20.86 1.73 -39.67
CA LEU A 136 21.19 0.64 -40.58
C LEU A 136 19.97 -0.20 -41.02
N ASP A 137 19.02 -0.43 -40.11
CA ASP A 137 17.83 -1.25 -40.35
C ASP A 137 16.64 -0.78 -39.49
N TRP A 138 15.43 -1.18 -39.89
CA TRP A 138 14.17 -0.83 -39.25
C TRP A 138 13.43 -2.07 -38.76
N ARG A 139 13.18 -2.14 -37.45
CA ARG A 139 12.25 -3.12 -36.88
C ARG A 139 10.86 -2.50 -36.70
N SER A 140 9.94 -2.80 -37.61
CA SER A 140 8.54 -2.34 -37.52
C SER A 140 7.61 -3.36 -36.85
N ARG A 141 6.67 -2.89 -36.03
CA ARG A 141 5.50 -3.66 -35.56
C ARG A 141 4.26 -2.78 -35.52
N THR A 142 3.10 -3.33 -35.90
CA THR A 142 1.82 -2.62 -35.74
C THR A 142 1.30 -2.84 -34.32
N LEU A 143 1.12 -1.75 -33.58
CA LEU A 143 0.53 -1.73 -32.25
C LEU A 143 -0.92 -1.26 -32.37
N VAL A 144 -1.84 -1.93 -31.66
CA VAL A 144 -3.18 -1.39 -31.41
C VAL A 144 -3.15 -0.85 -30.00
N ASP A 145 -3.32 0.45 -29.87
CA ASP A 145 -3.30 1.15 -28.59
C ASP A 145 -4.41 2.20 -28.53
N LEU A 146 -4.70 2.67 -27.33
CA LEU A 146 -5.61 3.79 -27.11
C LEU A 146 -4.86 5.12 -27.30
N PRO A 147 -5.57 6.20 -27.66
CA PRO A 147 -4.96 7.53 -27.57
C PRO A 147 -4.50 7.80 -26.13
N PRO A 148 -3.45 8.63 -25.93
CA PRO A 148 -3.04 9.06 -24.61
C PRO A 148 -4.25 9.58 -23.81
N PRO A 149 -4.41 9.15 -22.55
CA PRO A 149 -5.59 9.48 -21.76
C PRO A 149 -5.57 10.94 -21.31
N THR A 150 -6.22 11.82 -22.06
CA THR A 150 -6.44 13.20 -21.62
C THR A 150 -7.72 13.28 -20.78
N PRO A 151 -7.66 13.64 -19.48
CA PRO A 151 -8.85 13.78 -18.67
C PRO A 151 -9.72 14.94 -19.16
N LEU A 152 -11.03 14.70 -19.26
CA LEU A 152 -12.00 15.75 -19.53
C LEU A 152 -12.38 16.44 -18.23
N ILE A 153 -12.18 17.76 -18.16
CA ILE A 153 -12.50 18.59 -17.00
C ILE A 153 -13.68 19.49 -17.36
N PHE A 154 -14.79 19.35 -16.65
CA PHE A 154 -16.03 20.11 -16.91
C PHE A 154 -16.86 20.29 -15.64
N ASP A 155 -17.70 21.32 -15.65
CA ASP A 155 -18.65 21.61 -14.57
C ASP A 155 -19.97 20.86 -14.78
N VAL A 156 -20.44 20.16 -13.75
CA VAL A 156 -21.78 19.56 -13.74
C VAL A 156 -22.75 20.57 -13.11
N ARG A 157 -23.66 21.13 -13.92
CA ARG A 157 -24.71 22.04 -13.46
C ARG A 157 -26.03 21.29 -13.29
N ILE A 158 -26.46 21.10 -12.05
CA ILE A 158 -27.73 20.41 -11.72
C ILE A 158 -28.78 21.46 -11.38
N PRO A 159 -29.81 21.67 -12.23
CA PRO A 159 -30.87 22.61 -11.93
C PRO A 159 -31.78 22.05 -10.83
N ARG A 160 -32.17 22.92 -9.90
CA ARG A 160 -33.12 22.59 -8.84
C ARG A 160 -34.40 23.37 -9.06
N TYR A 161 -35.53 22.67 -9.02
CA TYR A 161 -36.84 23.25 -9.22
C TYR A 161 -37.68 23.09 -7.96
N THR A 162 -38.62 24.01 -7.77
CA THR A 162 -39.72 23.82 -6.83
C THR A 162 -40.94 23.45 -7.65
N CYS A 163 -41.52 22.28 -7.40
CA CYS A 163 -42.71 21.83 -8.11
C CYS A 163 -43.89 22.76 -7.78
N PRO A 164 -44.62 23.33 -8.76
CA PRO A 164 -45.74 24.22 -8.46
C PRO A 164 -46.96 23.49 -7.87
N GLY A 165 -47.05 22.17 -8.02
CA GLY A 165 -48.16 21.37 -7.52
C GLY A 165 -47.97 20.90 -6.07
N CYS A 166 -46.86 20.22 -5.78
CA CYS A 166 -46.59 19.67 -4.45
C CYS A 166 -45.64 20.53 -3.60
N HIS A 167 -45.07 21.61 -4.16
CA HIS A 167 -44.09 22.50 -3.52
C HIS A 167 -42.79 21.82 -3.04
N GLU A 168 -42.55 20.56 -3.41
CA GLU A 168 -41.29 19.89 -3.13
C GLU A 168 -40.16 20.37 -4.06
N ARG A 169 -38.92 20.24 -3.56
CA ARG A 169 -37.72 20.51 -4.34
C ARG A 169 -37.37 19.26 -5.13
N VAL A 170 -37.27 19.40 -6.44
CA VAL A 170 -36.91 18.31 -7.36
C VAL A 170 -35.65 18.68 -8.14
N GLU A 171 -34.79 17.70 -8.37
CA GLU A 171 -33.58 17.82 -9.18
C GLU A 171 -33.46 16.58 -10.09
N PRO A 172 -32.86 16.71 -11.28
CA PRO A 172 -32.63 15.55 -12.13
C PRO A 172 -31.55 14.64 -11.52
N GLU A 173 -31.68 13.35 -11.75
CA GLU A 173 -30.67 12.38 -11.35
C GLU A 173 -29.37 12.60 -12.13
N SER A 174 -28.25 12.71 -11.41
CA SER A 174 -26.93 12.86 -12.00
C SER A 174 -26.28 11.49 -12.17
N PRO A 175 -25.76 11.15 -13.38
CA PRO A 175 -25.01 9.91 -13.57
C PRO A 175 -23.60 9.96 -12.95
N TYR A 176 -23.18 11.12 -12.44
CA TYR A 176 -21.86 11.35 -11.85
C TYR A 176 -21.87 11.22 -10.33
N PRO A 177 -20.74 10.86 -9.70
CA PRO A 177 -20.67 10.69 -8.25
C PRO A 177 -20.99 12.00 -7.52
N ALA A 178 -21.90 11.93 -6.55
CA ALA A 178 -22.19 13.04 -5.67
C ALA A 178 -20.97 13.35 -4.77
N TYR A 179 -20.63 14.63 -4.62
CA TYR A 179 -19.58 15.12 -3.71
C TYR A 179 -18.13 14.72 -4.03
N GLN A 180 -17.85 14.19 -5.22
CA GLN A 180 -16.50 13.83 -5.65
C GLN A 180 -16.01 14.73 -6.80
N ARG A 181 -14.70 14.96 -6.86
CA ARG A 181 -14.06 15.71 -7.96
C ARG A 181 -13.80 14.85 -9.20
N TYR A 182 -13.79 13.53 -9.04
CA TYR A 182 -13.40 12.59 -10.09
C TYR A 182 -14.61 11.77 -10.51
N GLY A 183 -14.90 11.76 -11.82
CA GLY A 183 -15.98 10.97 -12.39
C GLY A 183 -15.68 9.47 -12.41
N TRP A 184 -16.72 8.65 -12.56
CA TRP A 184 -16.62 7.19 -12.59
C TRP A 184 -15.61 6.66 -13.61
N GLY A 185 -15.55 7.25 -14.81
CA GLY A 185 -14.64 6.81 -15.86
C GLY A 185 -13.16 6.89 -15.45
N LEU A 186 -12.76 7.98 -14.80
CA LEU A 186 -11.38 8.15 -14.32
C LEU A 186 -11.08 7.15 -13.19
N LEU A 187 -11.99 7.02 -12.23
CA LEU A 187 -11.83 6.08 -11.11
C LEU A 187 -11.72 4.64 -11.61
N SER A 188 -12.58 4.21 -12.53
CA SER A 188 -12.53 2.87 -13.13
C SER A 188 -11.22 2.63 -13.88
N ALA A 189 -10.72 3.62 -14.63
CA ALA A 189 -9.43 3.49 -15.33
C ALA A 189 -8.27 3.31 -14.35
N VAL A 190 -8.17 4.14 -13.30
CA VAL A 190 -7.13 4.01 -12.26
C VAL A 190 -7.20 2.64 -11.58
N VAL A 191 -8.40 2.20 -11.17
CA VAL A 191 -8.60 0.91 -10.51
C VAL A 191 -8.20 -0.25 -11.42
N GLN A 192 -8.64 -0.23 -12.68
CA GLN A 192 -8.31 -1.28 -13.65
C GLN A 192 -6.79 -1.39 -13.85
N LEU A 193 -6.10 -0.26 -14.01
CA LEU A 193 -4.65 -0.24 -14.17
C LEU A 193 -3.91 -0.72 -12.92
N ARG A 194 -4.42 -0.39 -11.72
CA ARG A 194 -3.88 -0.94 -10.46
C ARG A 194 -4.08 -2.45 -10.36
N LEU A 195 -5.24 -2.96 -10.75
CA LEU A 195 -5.53 -4.40 -10.79
C LEU A 195 -4.64 -5.15 -11.79
N LEU A 196 -4.28 -4.51 -12.91
CA LEU A 196 -3.31 -5.02 -13.87
C LEU A 196 -1.85 -4.95 -13.39
N GLY A 197 -1.61 -4.43 -12.17
CA GLY A 197 -0.29 -4.41 -11.54
C GLY A 197 0.55 -3.16 -11.81
N LEU A 198 -0.03 -2.10 -12.39
CA LEU A 198 0.71 -0.84 -12.53
C LEU A 198 0.86 -0.15 -11.17
N SER A 199 2.03 0.45 -10.95
CA SER A 199 2.25 1.32 -9.79
C SER A 199 1.51 2.64 -9.98
N SER A 200 1.11 3.28 -8.89
CA SER A 200 0.43 4.58 -8.96
C SER A 200 1.27 5.64 -9.69
N GLY A 201 2.61 5.58 -9.57
CA GLY A 201 3.52 6.47 -10.31
C GLY A 201 3.41 6.30 -11.82
N LYS A 202 3.44 5.05 -12.32
CA LYS A 202 3.26 4.76 -13.76
C LYS A 202 1.88 5.16 -14.27
N ILE A 203 0.84 5.03 -13.44
CA ILE A 203 -0.51 5.46 -13.80
C ILE A 203 -0.56 6.98 -13.89
N ALA A 204 0.07 7.70 -12.97
CA ALA A 204 0.13 9.16 -13.02
C ALA A 204 0.92 9.65 -14.25
N GLU A 205 2.07 9.04 -14.56
CA GLU A 205 2.83 9.33 -15.79
C GLU A 205 2.01 9.05 -17.05
N TRP A 206 1.21 7.99 -17.05
CA TRP A 206 0.36 7.65 -18.18
C TRP A 206 -0.82 8.63 -18.36
N MET A 207 -1.30 9.25 -17.27
CA MET A 207 -2.43 10.20 -17.26
C MET A 207 -2.05 11.68 -17.44
N GLN A 208 -0.77 11.99 -17.64
CA GLN A 208 -0.24 13.33 -17.90
C GLN A 208 -0.04 13.56 -19.40
#